data_AF-A0A2E3EZZ9-F1
#
_entry.id   AF-A0A2E3EZZ9-F1
#
_cell.length_a   1.000
_cell.length_b   1.000
_cell.length_c   1.000
_cell.angle_alpha   90.00
_cell.angle_beta   90.00
_cell.angle_gamma   90.00
#
_symmetry.space_group_name_H-M   'P 1'
#
loop_
_entity.id
_entity.type
_entity.pdbx_description
1 polymer ?
#
loop_
_entity_poly.entity_id
_entity_poly.type
_entity_poly.pdbx_seq_one_letter_code
_entity_poly.pdbx_strand_id
1 'polypeptide(L)'
;MFSVSSLTAQKLESKGFKDYFPIAERPFLTGGSGNNEYETILLEAKPVVYYSIYNDIRSALNRDTITNGDAVYLSIQPHLRIYDENSKPVKTPSYKFFIGWQSIIKTENDNFLTAAIESGHYSNGQSKSAFNTQFADNSPESRALYDDITDDTNLAELLNRESGNFSTNLTRLSLNYRINTFDARNYMQKAHSFTLTYQLYHNRFLGAFNFGGYNPEDIDIYGKHQVEGGYEYTAHLNRWRYSITQRLYWHPDVHPSADPFRSETSLSLYPWDSDFGLMARFVFGYDDYNYRFVDSYPRFSVGFTWDWFTPFVIKPTKLQVEEN
;
A
#
# COMPACT_ATOMS: atom_id res chain seq x y z
N MET A 1 40.40 17.30 26.10
CA MET A 1 39.34 16.43 26.66
C MET A 1 38.24 17.34 27.20
N PHE A 2 37.25 17.68 26.37
CA PHE A 2 35.95 18.25 26.75
C PHE A 2 35.01 17.99 25.57
N SER A 3 34.23 16.92 25.65
CA SER A 3 33.20 16.57 24.68
C SER A 3 31.93 17.36 25.00
N VAL A 4 31.63 18.39 24.22
CA VAL A 4 30.27 18.94 24.15
C VAL A 4 29.53 18.08 23.14
N SER A 5 29.00 16.94 23.59
CA SER A 5 28.05 16.15 22.81
C SER A 5 26.73 16.90 22.81
N SER A 6 26.35 17.40 21.65
CA SER A 6 25.09 18.09 21.39
C SER A 6 23.89 17.21 21.80
N LEU A 7 23.27 17.59 22.92
CA LEU A 7 21.90 17.24 23.27
C LEU A 7 20.96 17.87 22.23
N THR A 8 20.58 17.10 21.22
CA THR A 8 19.33 17.34 20.50
C THR A 8 18.35 16.25 20.91
N ALA A 9 17.86 16.34 22.15
CA ALA A 9 16.50 15.91 22.43
C ALA A 9 15.60 16.68 21.46
N GLN A 10 14.83 15.98 20.63
CA GLN A 10 13.86 16.61 19.74
C GLN A 10 12.92 17.46 20.61
N LYS A 11 13.15 18.77 20.63
CA LYS A 11 12.18 19.75 21.07
C LYS A 11 10.89 19.45 20.31
N LEU A 12 9.79 19.28 21.06
CA LEU A 12 8.41 19.26 20.56
C LEU A 12 8.07 20.65 20.00
N GLU A 13 8.75 21.07 18.94
CA GLU A 13 8.30 22.16 18.09
C GLU A 13 7.54 21.56 16.91
N SER A 14 6.39 22.18 16.63
CA SER A 14 5.40 21.85 15.62
C SER A 14 6.03 21.81 14.23
N LYS A 15 6.29 20.60 13.73
CA LYS A 15 6.47 20.36 12.30
C LYS A 15 5.27 19.54 11.84
N GLY A 16 4.53 20.05 10.85
CA GLY A 16 3.22 19.53 10.41
C GLY A 16 3.19 18.13 9.78
N PHE A 17 4.25 17.34 9.93
CA PHE A 17 4.36 15.96 9.43
C PHE A 17 4.97 15.06 10.52
N LYS A 18 4.28 14.96 11.66
CA LYS A 18 4.69 14.09 12.78
C LYS A 18 3.63 13.06 13.12
N ASP A 19 2.68 12.81 12.23
CA ASP A 19 1.72 11.73 12.44
C ASP A 19 2.42 10.37 12.38
N TYR A 20 1.76 9.34 12.88
CA TYR A 20 2.23 7.97 12.79
C TYR A 20 1.04 7.07 12.50
N PHE A 21 1.18 6.23 11.49
CA PHE A 21 0.18 5.25 11.09
C PHE A 21 0.87 3.88 11.03
N PRO A 22 0.55 2.95 11.94
CA PRO A 22 1.20 1.64 11.98
C PRO A 22 0.93 0.78 10.74
N ILE A 23 -0.25 0.94 10.14
CA ILE A 23 -0.62 0.30 8.88
C ILE A 23 -0.67 1.40 7.81
N ALA A 24 0.33 1.42 6.95
CA ALA A 24 0.44 2.41 5.88
C ALA A 24 1.09 1.82 4.63
N GLU A 25 0.73 2.37 3.48
CA GLU A 25 1.39 2.08 2.22
C GLU A 25 2.66 2.92 2.08
N ARG A 26 3.78 2.26 1.77
CA ARG A 26 5.05 2.93 1.57
C ARG A 26 5.13 3.48 0.15
N PRO A 27 5.33 4.80 -0.01
CA PRO A 27 5.43 5.40 -1.33
C PRO A 27 6.78 5.10 -2.00
N PHE A 28 6.78 5.09 -3.33
CA PHE A 28 8.00 4.84 -4.09
C PHE A 28 8.00 5.46 -5.49
N LEU A 29 9.19 5.47 -6.08
CA LEU A 29 9.47 5.76 -7.47
C LEU A 29 10.55 4.79 -7.96
N THR A 30 10.24 3.95 -8.94
CA THR A 30 11.16 2.91 -9.43
C THR A 30 11.22 2.84 -10.94
N GLY A 31 12.35 2.38 -11.45
CA GLY A 31 12.52 1.89 -12.83
C GLY A 31 12.97 0.44 -12.79
N GLY A 32 12.70 -0.33 -13.84
CA GLY A 32 12.93 -1.77 -13.78
C GLY A 32 12.78 -2.52 -15.09
N SER A 33 12.88 -3.83 -14.98
CA SER A 33 12.77 -4.80 -16.07
C SER A 33 11.80 -5.91 -15.71
N GLY A 34 11.24 -6.57 -16.73
CA GLY A 34 10.17 -7.55 -16.56
C GLY A 34 8.83 -6.87 -16.82
N ASN A 35 8.21 -7.28 -17.91
CA ASN A 35 7.04 -6.68 -18.53
C ASN A 35 6.17 -7.80 -19.10
N ASN A 36 4.90 -7.50 -19.37
CA ASN A 36 4.08 -8.37 -20.20
C ASN A 36 4.50 -8.24 -21.69
N GLU A 37 3.88 -9.03 -22.56
CA GLU A 37 4.14 -8.99 -24.00
C GLU A 37 3.56 -7.76 -24.71
N TYR A 38 2.69 -7.00 -24.03
CA TYR A 38 1.91 -5.91 -24.62
C TYR A 38 2.53 -4.52 -24.39
N GLU A 39 3.21 -4.30 -23.25
CA GLU A 39 3.61 -2.99 -22.77
C GLU A 39 4.95 -3.05 -22.03
N THR A 40 5.85 -2.10 -22.31
CA THR A 40 7.14 -1.98 -21.61
C THR A 40 7.09 -0.83 -20.61
N ILE A 41 7.17 -1.12 -19.31
CA ILE A 41 7.15 -0.11 -18.24
C ILE A 41 8.56 0.42 -17.99
N LEU A 42 8.77 1.71 -18.26
CA LEU A 42 10.02 2.42 -17.98
C LEU A 42 10.13 2.86 -16.52
N LEU A 43 9.04 3.42 -15.98
CA LEU A 43 9.00 4.02 -14.65
C LEU A 43 7.66 3.71 -13.99
N GLU A 44 7.67 3.45 -12.69
CA GLU A 44 6.51 3.20 -11.85
C GLU A 44 6.60 4.11 -10.61
N ALA A 45 5.52 4.79 -10.28
CA ALA A 45 5.47 5.71 -9.15
C ALA A 45 4.20 5.49 -8.34
N LYS A 46 4.33 5.40 -7.02
CA LYS A 46 3.20 5.30 -6.08
C LYS A 46 3.32 6.36 -4.98
N PRO A 47 3.09 7.65 -5.27
CA PRO A 47 3.23 8.71 -4.28
C PRO A 47 2.02 8.75 -3.34
N VAL A 48 2.08 7.98 -2.25
CA VAL A 48 1.05 7.89 -1.22
C VAL A 48 1.11 9.08 -0.25
N VAL A 49 -0.07 9.62 0.07
CA VAL A 49 -0.24 10.70 1.04
C VAL A 49 -1.34 10.34 2.05
N TYR A 50 -1.08 10.62 3.32
CA TYR A 50 -2.05 10.54 4.41
C TYR A 50 -2.31 11.94 4.97
N TYR A 51 -3.57 12.29 5.13
CA TYR A 51 -4.00 13.52 5.79
C TYR A 51 -4.72 13.17 7.08
N SER A 52 -4.15 13.54 8.23
CA SER A 52 -4.78 13.29 9.52
C SER A 52 -5.90 14.30 9.79
N ILE A 53 -7.08 13.78 10.10
CA ILE A 53 -8.20 14.54 10.68
C ILE A 53 -8.07 14.52 12.20
N TYR A 54 -7.69 13.37 12.75
CA TYR A 54 -7.40 13.14 14.16
C TYR A 54 -6.26 12.12 14.27
N ASN A 55 -5.31 12.31 15.18
CA ASN A 55 -4.30 11.31 15.50
C ASN A 55 -3.71 11.58 16.89
N ASP A 56 -3.96 10.70 17.86
CA ASP A 56 -3.33 10.74 19.18
C ASP A 56 -2.43 9.53 19.46
N ILE A 57 -2.16 8.69 18.44
CA ILE A 57 -1.42 7.44 18.57
C ILE A 57 -0.08 7.65 19.29
N ARG A 58 0.70 8.65 18.87
CA ARG A 58 2.00 8.94 19.50
C ARG A 58 1.86 9.33 20.96
N SER A 59 0.80 10.07 21.29
CA SER A 59 0.51 10.48 22.68
C SER A 59 0.17 9.25 23.53
N ALA A 60 -0.74 8.39 23.05
CA ALA A 60 -1.14 7.17 23.73
C ALA A 60 0.03 6.21 23.97
N LEU A 61 0.89 5.98 22.96
CA LEU A 61 2.03 5.08 23.07
C LEU A 61 3.12 5.57 24.05
N ASN A 62 3.13 6.86 24.38
CA ASN A 62 4.07 7.49 25.32
C ASN A 62 3.52 7.63 26.75
N ARG A 63 2.28 7.19 27.02
CA ARG A 63 1.74 7.17 28.37
C ARG A 63 2.33 6.03 29.20
N ASP A 64 2.34 6.26 30.52
CA ASP A 64 2.74 5.27 31.54
C ASP A 64 1.74 4.13 31.67
N THR A 65 0.47 4.42 31.38
CA THR A 65 -0.61 3.44 31.37
C THR A 65 -0.83 2.91 29.96
N ILE A 66 -1.19 1.63 29.85
CA ILE A 66 -1.69 1.07 28.60
C ILE A 66 -2.98 1.81 28.23
N THR A 67 -2.97 2.51 27.11
CA THR A 67 -4.07 3.31 26.61
C THR A 67 -4.12 3.17 25.10
N ASN A 68 -5.33 3.10 24.54
CA ASN A 68 -5.51 3.07 23.09
C ASN A 68 -5.14 4.43 22.49
N GLY A 69 -4.50 4.38 21.32
CA GLY A 69 -4.35 5.53 20.45
C GLY A 69 -5.17 5.32 19.19
N ASP A 70 -5.78 6.38 18.69
CA ASP A 70 -6.67 6.35 17.54
C ASP A 70 -6.24 7.39 16.50
N ALA A 71 -6.46 7.06 15.23
CA ALA A 71 -6.27 7.97 14.12
C ALA A 71 -7.42 7.87 13.13
N VAL A 72 -7.91 9.03 12.67
CA VAL A 72 -8.86 9.19 11.57
C VAL A 72 -8.16 9.99 10.48
N TYR A 73 -8.19 9.48 9.25
CA TYR A 73 -7.39 10.05 8.17
C TYR A 73 -8.06 9.87 6.80
N LEU A 74 -7.59 10.67 5.85
CA LEU A 74 -7.77 10.45 4.42
C LEU A 74 -6.49 9.88 3.85
N SER A 75 -6.59 8.90 2.96
CA SER A 75 -5.44 8.33 2.26
C SER A 75 -5.64 8.46 0.75
N ILE A 76 -4.66 9.03 0.06
CA ILE A 76 -4.65 9.17 -1.40
C ILE A 76 -3.46 8.39 -1.93
N GLN A 77 -3.73 7.36 -2.73
CA GLN A 77 -2.74 6.40 -3.21
C GLN A 77 -2.82 6.31 -4.75
N PRO A 78 -2.27 7.30 -5.47
CA PRO A 78 -2.04 7.19 -6.90
C PRO A 78 -0.98 6.12 -7.20
N HIS A 79 -1.09 5.47 -8.35
CA HIS A 79 -0.14 4.55 -8.95
C HIS A 79 -0.04 4.90 -10.44
N LEU A 80 1.13 5.33 -10.88
CA LEU A 80 1.39 5.84 -12.22
C LEU A 80 2.48 5.01 -12.88
N ARG A 81 2.32 4.74 -14.18
CA ARG A 81 3.34 4.07 -15.00
C ARG A 81 3.62 4.85 -16.26
N ILE A 82 4.90 4.98 -16.58
CA ILE A 82 5.38 5.54 -17.85
C ILE A 82 5.82 4.38 -18.73
N TYR A 83 5.31 4.35 -19.96
CA TYR A 83 5.52 3.27 -20.91
C TYR A 83 6.48 3.66 -22.03
N ASP A 84 7.19 2.68 -22.59
CA ASP A 84 8.12 2.86 -23.71
C ASP A 84 7.38 2.93 -25.06
N GLU A 85 6.71 4.06 -25.26
CA GLU A 85 5.95 4.34 -26.48
C GLU A 85 6.15 5.78 -26.96
N ASN A 86 5.52 6.13 -28.08
CA ASN A 86 5.54 7.50 -28.63
C ASN A 86 5.12 8.52 -27.56
N SER A 87 6.01 9.45 -27.25
CA SER A 87 5.87 10.48 -26.20
C SER A 87 5.90 9.98 -24.75
N LYS A 88 6.25 8.70 -24.51
CA LYS A 88 6.40 8.10 -23.17
C LYS A 88 5.20 8.39 -22.25
N PRO A 89 3.98 7.98 -22.65
CA PRO A 89 2.77 8.40 -21.98
C PRO A 89 2.62 7.74 -20.60
N VAL A 90 1.83 8.39 -19.75
CA VAL A 90 1.16 7.72 -18.64
C VAL A 90 -0.17 7.19 -19.15
N LYS A 91 -0.37 5.88 -19.12
CA LYS A 91 -1.62 5.23 -19.52
C LYS A 91 -2.41 4.79 -18.30
N THR A 92 -3.74 4.95 -18.39
CA THR A 92 -4.73 4.48 -17.41
C THR A 92 -4.25 4.58 -15.95
N PRO A 93 -3.88 5.79 -15.48
CA PRO A 93 -3.32 5.99 -14.16
C PRO A 93 -4.26 5.43 -13.09
N SER A 94 -3.71 4.95 -11.99
CA SER A 94 -4.47 4.25 -10.97
C SER A 94 -4.62 5.10 -9.71
N TYR A 95 -5.83 5.21 -9.15
CA TYR A 95 -6.12 6.07 -8.01
C TYR A 95 -6.95 5.33 -6.97
N LYS A 96 -6.41 5.16 -5.77
CA LYS A 96 -7.20 4.77 -4.59
C LYS A 96 -7.35 5.96 -3.64
N PHE A 97 -8.58 6.19 -3.19
CA PHE A 97 -8.90 7.17 -2.16
C PHE A 97 -9.64 6.48 -1.01
N PHE A 98 -9.21 6.69 0.22
CA PHE A 98 -9.83 6.11 1.40
C PHE A 98 -10.11 7.15 2.49
N ILE A 99 -11.19 6.90 3.23
CA ILE A 99 -11.34 7.36 4.60
C ILE A 99 -11.00 6.18 5.50
N GLY A 100 -10.10 6.39 6.46
CA GLY A 100 -9.59 5.34 7.32
C GLY A 100 -9.68 5.70 8.80
N TRP A 101 -9.84 4.65 9.61
CA TRP A 101 -9.64 4.69 11.05
C TRP A 101 -8.64 3.59 11.43
N GLN A 102 -7.73 3.92 12.35
CA GLN A 102 -6.78 2.99 12.95
C GLN A 102 -6.78 3.15 14.45
N SER A 103 -6.73 2.03 15.18
CA SER A 103 -6.56 2.00 16.63
C SER A 103 -5.40 1.09 17.00
N ILE A 104 -4.57 1.54 17.93
CA ILE A 104 -3.38 0.84 18.39
C ILE A 104 -3.33 0.79 19.91
N ILE A 105 -2.93 -0.36 20.43
CA ILE A 105 -2.67 -0.58 21.84
C ILE A 105 -1.25 -1.10 22.04
N LYS A 106 -0.55 -0.54 23.03
CA LYS A 106 0.75 -1.04 23.51
C LYS A 106 0.52 -2.16 24.50
N THR A 107 1.16 -3.32 24.30
CA THR A 107 1.11 -4.44 25.24
C THR A 107 2.07 -4.22 26.42
N GLU A 108 1.99 -5.05 27.45
CA GLU A 108 2.90 -4.99 28.60
C GLU A 108 4.38 -5.20 28.25
N ASN A 109 4.66 -5.82 27.11
CA ASN A 109 6.01 -6.06 26.58
C ASN A 109 6.42 -5.00 25.54
N ASP A 110 5.68 -3.88 25.45
CA ASP A 110 5.91 -2.80 24.48
C ASP A 110 5.84 -3.22 23.00
N ASN A 111 5.12 -4.31 22.73
CA ASN A 111 4.68 -4.66 21.38
C ASN A 111 3.41 -3.90 21.04
N PHE A 112 3.07 -3.79 19.77
CA PHE A 112 1.88 -3.06 19.33
C PHE A 112 0.90 -4.00 18.65
N LEU A 113 -0.38 -3.86 19.01
CA LEU A 113 -1.49 -4.45 18.28
C LEU A 113 -2.28 -3.30 17.65
N THR A 114 -2.47 -3.34 16.34
CA THR A 114 -3.21 -2.32 15.58
C THR A 114 -4.35 -2.97 14.80
N ALA A 115 -5.51 -2.32 14.78
CA ALA A 115 -6.60 -2.64 13.88
C ALA A 115 -6.91 -1.43 12.99
N ALA A 116 -7.30 -1.68 11.74
CA ALA A 116 -7.71 -0.65 10.80
C ALA A 116 -9.00 -1.02 10.07
N ILE A 117 -9.79 0.00 9.76
CA ILE A 117 -10.82 -0.07 8.71
C ILE A 117 -10.59 1.09 7.75
N GLU A 118 -10.54 0.80 6.46
CA GLU A 118 -10.51 1.79 5.38
C GLU A 118 -11.67 1.53 4.43
N SER A 119 -12.38 2.56 4.01
CA SER A 119 -13.38 2.45 2.94
C SER A 119 -13.16 3.54 1.92
N GLY A 120 -13.36 3.22 0.65
CA GLY A 120 -12.84 4.06 -0.42
C GLY A 120 -13.28 3.69 -1.82
N HIS A 121 -12.66 4.39 -2.77
CA HIS A 121 -12.89 4.27 -4.20
C HIS A 121 -11.58 3.99 -4.93
N TYR A 122 -11.64 3.11 -5.93
CA TYR A 122 -10.52 2.72 -6.76
C TYR A 122 -10.89 2.89 -8.24
N SER A 123 -10.20 3.77 -8.96
CA SER A 123 -10.48 4.00 -10.38
C SER A 123 -9.28 4.49 -11.17
N ASN A 124 -9.43 4.55 -12.50
CA ASN A 124 -8.43 5.11 -13.40
C ASN A 124 -8.85 6.40 -14.15
N GLY A 125 -10.09 6.85 -13.93
CA GLY A 125 -10.63 8.08 -14.50
C GLY A 125 -10.79 8.07 -16.02
N GLN A 126 -10.79 6.89 -16.65
CA GLN A 126 -10.98 6.75 -18.10
C GLN A 126 -12.45 6.53 -18.46
N SER A 127 -12.80 6.66 -19.75
CA SER A 127 -14.19 6.71 -20.21
C SER A 127 -14.54 5.77 -21.37
N LYS A 128 -13.61 4.94 -21.84
CA LYS A 128 -13.86 3.98 -22.92
C LYS A 128 -14.12 2.58 -22.37
N SER A 129 -14.69 1.74 -23.22
CA SER A 129 -14.95 0.33 -22.90
C SER A 129 -13.67 -0.38 -22.44
N ALA A 130 -13.83 -1.27 -21.45
CA ALA A 130 -12.77 -2.09 -20.89
C ALA A 130 -12.03 -2.94 -21.93
N PHE A 131 -12.77 -3.42 -22.94
CA PHE A 131 -12.30 -4.39 -23.93
C PHE A 131 -12.39 -3.87 -25.36
N ASN A 132 -12.58 -2.56 -25.53
CA ASN A 132 -12.64 -1.93 -26.86
C ASN A 132 -12.27 -0.44 -26.83
N THR A 133 -11.49 0.02 -27.79
CA THR A 133 -11.03 1.42 -27.87
C THR A 133 -12.06 2.37 -28.49
N GLN A 134 -13.02 1.85 -29.24
CA GLN A 134 -14.00 2.64 -29.99
C GLN A 134 -15.23 2.97 -29.13
N PHE A 135 -15.76 1.94 -28.45
CA PHE A 135 -17.00 2.07 -27.69
C PHE A 135 -16.83 2.92 -26.43
N ALA A 136 -17.86 3.72 -26.13
CA ALA A 136 -17.94 4.41 -24.86
C ALA A 136 -18.17 3.39 -23.74
N ASP A 137 -17.62 3.67 -22.56
CA ASP A 137 -17.94 2.88 -21.38
C ASP A 137 -19.47 2.82 -21.18
N ASN A 138 -19.97 1.66 -20.73
CA ASN A 138 -21.39 1.41 -20.51
C ASN A 138 -22.33 1.52 -21.73
N SER A 139 -21.82 1.67 -22.96
CA SER A 139 -22.67 1.59 -24.15
C SER A 139 -23.23 0.17 -24.33
N PRO A 140 -24.37 -0.02 -25.02
CA PRO A 140 -24.91 -1.35 -25.31
C PRO A 140 -23.89 -2.28 -25.96
N GLU A 141 -23.09 -1.75 -26.88
CA GLU A 141 -22.02 -2.48 -27.57
C GLU A 141 -20.88 -2.85 -26.60
N SER A 142 -20.50 -1.95 -25.68
CA SER A 142 -19.51 -2.25 -24.66
C SER A 142 -19.99 -3.32 -23.68
N ARG A 143 -21.27 -3.34 -23.34
CA ARG A 143 -21.84 -4.34 -22.42
C ARG A 143 -21.97 -5.70 -23.09
N ALA A 144 -22.36 -5.73 -24.36
CA ALA A 144 -22.45 -6.97 -25.14
C ALA A 144 -21.11 -7.72 -25.22
N LEU A 145 -19.96 -7.01 -25.16
CA LEU A 145 -18.64 -7.67 -25.12
C LEU A 145 -18.46 -8.57 -23.90
N TYR A 146 -19.15 -8.31 -22.78
CA TYR A 146 -19.08 -9.17 -21.60
C TYR A 146 -19.86 -10.47 -21.80
N ASP A 147 -20.91 -10.46 -22.62
CA ASP A 147 -21.72 -11.66 -22.92
C ASP A 147 -20.91 -12.70 -23.72
N ASP A 148 -19.86 -12.25 -24.42
CA ASP A 148 -18.95 -13.09 -25.22
C ASP A 148 -17.76 -13.63 -24.40
N ILE A 149 -17.58 -13.18 -23.15
CA ILE A 149 -16.50 -13.65 -22.28
C ILE A 149 -16.83 -15.05 -21.76
N THR A 150 -15.91 -15.98 -21.99
CA THR A 150 -15.93 -17.35 -21.47
C THR A 150 -14.67 -17.64 -20.65
N ASP A 151 -14.69 -18.74 -19.90
CA ASP A 151 -13.53 -19.21 -19.13
C ASP A 151 -12.24 -19.37 -19.97
N ASP A 152 -12.38 -19.61 -21.28
CA ASP A 152 -11.25 -19.78 -22.22
C ASP A 152 -10.76 -18.46 -22.83
N THR A 153 -11.40 -17.33 -22.51
CA THR A 153 -11.11 -16.04 -23.14
C THR A 153 -9.82 -15.42 -22.58
N ASN A 154 -8.89 -15.06 -23.47
CA ASN A 154 -7.68 -14.31 -23.09
C ASN A 154 -7.99 -12.81 -22.89
N LEU A 155 -8.43 -12.45 -21.68
CA LEU A 155 -8.78 -11.06 -21.36
C LEU A 155 -7.60 -10.08 -21.40
N ALA A 156 -6.36 -10.56 -21.22
CA ALA A 156 -5.17 -9.73 -21.32
C ALA A 156 -4.94 -9.19 -22.74
N GLU A 157 -5.31 -9.97 -23.75
CA GLU A 157 -5.20 -9.59 -25.17
C GLU A 157 -6.30 -8.61 -25.60
N LEU A 158 -7.51 -8.76 -25.06
CA LEU A 158 -8.67 -7.93 -25.41
C LEU A 158 -8.69 -6.57 -24.70
N LEU A 159 -7.86 -6.38 -23.68
CA LEU A 159 -7.91 -5.22 -22.82
C LEU A 159 -7.64 -3.91 -23.59
N ASN A 160 -8.51 -2.92 -23.40
CA ASN A 160 -8.27 -1.55 -23.83
C ASN A 160 -7.25 -0.88 -22.90
N ARG A 161 -5.97 -1.03 -23.25
CA ARG A 161 -4.82 -0.49 -22.50
C ARG A 161 -4.65 1.02 -22.64
N GLU A 162 -5.33 1.65 -23.60
CA GLU A 162 -5.20 3.09 -23.85
C GLU A 162 -6.12 3.91 -22.96
N SER A 163 -7.37 3.49 -22.83
CA SER A 163 -8.45 4.31 -22.26
C SER A 163 -9.58 3.48 -21.63
N GLY A 164 -9.37 2.18 -21.42
CA GLY A 164 -10.37 1.32 -20.80
C GLY A 164 -10.68 1.81 -19.38
N ASN A 165 -11.94 2.09 -19.11
CA ASN A 165 -12.40 2.48 -17.78
C ASN A 165 -12.13 1.37 -16.77
N PHE A 166 -11.79 1.74 -15.55
CA PHE A 166 -11.83 0.87 -14.38
C PHE A 166 -12.29 1.72 -13.20
N SER A 167 -13.29 1.22 -12.46
CA SER A 167 -13.85 1.91 -11.32
C SER A 167 -14.56 0.93 -10.39
N THR A 168 -14.30 1.02 -9.09
CA THR A 168 -14.94 0.19 -8.07
C THR A 168 -14.86 0.85 -6.70
N ASN A 169 -15.70 0.43 -5.77
CA ASN A 169 -15.55 0.80 -4.35
C ASN A 169 -15.03 -0.40 -3.57
N LEU A 170 -14.36 -0.13 -2.46
CA LEU A 170 -13.84 -1.19 -1.61
C LEU A 170 -13.78 -0.80 -0.15
N THR A 171 -13.75 -1.83 0.70
CA THR A 171 -13.50 -1.71 2.13
C THR A 171 -12.41 -2.70 2.53
N ARG A 172 -11.47 -2.25 3.37
CA ARG A 172 -10.36 -3.02 3.91
C ARG A 172 -10.50 -3.11 5.42
N LEU A 173 -10.26 -4.29 5.96
CA LEU A 173 -10.10 -4.58 7.38
C LEU A 173 -8.70 -5.12 7.60
N SER A 174 -7.92 -4.47 8.44
CA SER A 174 -6.54 -4.86 8.68
C SER A 174 -6.26 -5.08 10.16
N LEU A 175 -5.46 -6.11 10.45
CA LEU A 175 -4.90 -6.37 11.76
C LEU A 175 -3.38 -6.40 11.62
N ASN A 176 -2.69 -5.73 12.53
CA ASN A 176 -1.24 -5.72 12.58
C ASN A 176 -0.74 -6.04 13.99
N TYR A 177 0.23 -6.93 14.09
CA TYR A 177 0.98 -7.16 15.31
C TYR A 177 2.45 -6.86 15.08
N ARG A 178 3.00 -5.93 15.87
CA ARG A 178 4.38 -5.48 15.77
C ARG A 178 5.15 -5.80 17.04
N ILE A 179 6.18 -6.63 16.89
CA ILE A 179 7.12 -6.97 17.94
C ILE A 179 8.28 -5.99 17.86
N ASN A 180 8.60 -5.30 18.96
CA ASN A 180 9.66 -4.31 18.98
C ASN A 180 10.78 -4.71 19.95
N THR A 181 12.00 -4.30 19.62
CA THR A 181 13.14 -4.33 20.54
C THR A 181 13.72 -2.93 20.62
N PHE A 182 13.89 -2.41 21.83
CA PHE A 182 14.37 -1.06 22.07
C PHE A 182 15.79 -1.04 22.66
N ASP A 183 16.54 0.04 22.41
CA ASP A 183 17.82 0.31 23.09
C ASP A 183 17.60 0.92 24.49
N ALA A 184 18.68 1.14 25.24
CA ALA A 184 18.63 1.77 26.57
C ALA A 184 18.06 3.21 26.57
N ARG A 185 17.90 3.83 25.40
CA ARG A 185 17.28 5.16 25.21
C ARG A 185 15.86 5.05 24.67
N ASN A 186 15.31 3.84 24.65
CA ASN A 186 13.99 3.49 24.13
C ASN A 186 13.80 3.79 22.64
N TYR A 187 14.91 3.81 21.89
CA TYR A 187 14.88 3.88 20.45
C TYR A 187 14.72 2.48 19.86
N MET A 188 13.82 2.33 18.89
CA MET A 188 13.57 1.03 18.26
C MET A 188 14.81 0.57 17.50
N GLN A 189 15.40 -0.55 17.91
CA GLN A 189 16.53 -1.17 17.22
C GLN A 189 16.07 -2.12 16.12
N LYS A 190 15.08 -2.97 16.45
CA LYS A 190 14.53 -4.00 15.58
C LYS A 190 13.02 -4.06 15.71
N ALA A 191 12.34 -4.36 14.62
CA ALA A 191 10.91 -4.63 14.63
C ALA A 191 10.54 -5.73 13.64
N HIS A 192 9.62 -6.59 14.06
CA HIS A 192 8.91 -7.54 13.20
C HIS A 192 7.45 -7.12 13.15
N SER A 193 6.93 -6.86 11.96
CA SER A 193 5.55 -6.39 11.73
C SER A 193 4.82 -7.42 10.90
N PHE A 194 3.70 -7.93 11.40
CA PHE A 194 2.85 -8.90 10.71
C PHE A 194 1.50 -8.25 10.47
N THR A 195 1.09 -8.13 9.21
CA THR A 195 -0.19 -7.53 8.82
C THR A 195 -1.03 -8.56 8.10
N LEU A 196 -2.30 -8.67 8.47
CA LEU A 196 -3.32 -9.39 7.73
C LEU A 196 -4.39 -8.39 7.32
N THR A 197 -4.67 -8.30 6.03
CA THR A 197 -5.73 -7.44 5.49
C THR A 197 -6.72 -8.29 4.71
N TYR A 198 -8.00 -8.09 4.98
CA TYR A 198 -9.09 -8.55 4.14
C TYR A 198 -9.70 -7.36 3.42
N GLN A 199 -9.89 -7.49 2.11
CA GLN A 199 -10.49 -6.46 1.28
C GLN A 199 -11.71 -7.02 0.54
N LEU A 200 -12.74 -6.19 0.49
CA LEU A 200 -14.00 -6.47 -0.17
C LEU A 200 -14.26 -5.40 -1.23
N TYR A 201 -14.37 -5.80 -2.49
CA TYR A 201 -14.88 -4.95 -3.56
C TYR A 201 -16.41 -4.93 -3.55
N HIS A 202 -17.01 -3.77 -3.75
CA HIS A 202 -18.46 -3.58 -3.68
C HIS A 202 -18.93 -2.31 -4.41
N ASN A 203 -20.25 -2.10 -4.48
CA ASN A 203 -20.87 -0.95 -5.13
C ASN A 203 -21.15 0.26 -4.22
N ARG A 204 -20.82 0.17 -2.92
CA ARG A 204 -21.15 1.24 -1.96
C ARG A 204 -19.95 2.13 -1.66
N PHE A 205 -19.96 3.39 -2.10
CA PHE A 205 -18.96 4.36 -1.71
C PHE A 205 -19.02 4.59 -0.20
N LEU A 206 -17.87 4.45 0.46
CA LEU A 206 -17.73 4.50 1.92
C LEU A 206 -18.68 3.53 2.66
N GLY A 207 -19.08 2.43 2.01
CA GLY A 207 -20.01 1.45 2.58
C GLY A 207 -21.48 1.87 2.63
N ALA A 208 -21.81 3.12 2.28
CA ALA A 208 -23.15 3.69 2.49
C ALA A 208 -23.83 4.24 1.22
N PHE A 209 -23.08 4.78 0.27
CA PHE A 209 -23.67 5.52 -0.85
C PHE A 209 -23.59 4.77 -2.18
N ASN A 210 -24.67 4.75 -2.95
CA ASN A 210 -24.74 4.08 -4.25
C ASN A 210 -24.22 4.98 -5.38
N PHE A 211 -22.92 5.29 -5.35
CA PHE A 211 -22.23 5.95 -6.45
C PHE A 211 -20.76 5.50 -6.53
N GLY A 212 -20.08 5.83 -7.62
CA GLY A 212 -18.80 5.24 -7.98
C GLY A 212 -19.05 4.11 -8.96
N GLY A 213 -18.55 4.25 -10.20
CA GLY A 213 -18.92 3.48 -11.39
C GLY A 213 -18.63 2.00 -11.23
N TYR A 214 -19.55 1.29 -10.58
CA TYR A 214 -19.52 -0.13 -10.33
C TYR A 214 -20.10 -0.87 -11.53
N ASN A 215 -19.31 -1.79 -12.07
CA ASN A 215 -19.73 -2.73 -13.09
C ASN A 215 -19.67 -4.15 -12.48
N PRO A 216 -20.81 -4.80 -12.18
CA PRO A 216 -20.80 -6.16 -11.61
C PRO A 216 -19.98 -7.15 -12.44
N GLU A 217 -20.04 -7.01 -13.77
CA GLU A 217 -19.33 -7.84 -14.74
C GLU A 217 -17.80 -7.71 -14.61
N ASP A 218 -17.29 -6.57 -14.13
CA ASP A 218 -15.86 -6.43 -13.84
C ASP A 218 -15.45 -7.15 -12.54
N ILE A 219 -16.34 -7.21 -11.53
CA ILE A 219 -16.07 -7.97 -10.30
C ILE A 219 -15.97 -9.45 -10.58
N ASP A 220 -16.78 -9.97 -11.49
CA ASP A 220 -16.72 -11.37 -11.89
C ASP A 220 -15.37 -11.71 -12.54
N ILE A 221 -14.66 -10.71 -13.05
CA ILE A 221 -13.30 -10.85 -13.60
C ILE A 221 -12.25 -10.79 -12.50
N TYR A 222 -12.18 -9.68 -11.75
CA TYR A 222 -11.07 -9.43 -10.83
C TYR A 222 -11.29 -9.98 -9.41
N GLY A 223 -12.45 -10.58 -9.15
CA GLY A 223 -12.85 -11.14 -7.86
C GLY A 223 -13.37 -10.10 -6.87
N LYS A 224 -14.29 -10.54 -6.00
CA LYS A 224 -14.88 -9.69 -4.95
C LYS A 224 -14.01 -9.65 -3.70
N HIS A 225 -13.27 -10.71 -3.45
CA HIS A 225 -12.55 -10.92 -2.20
C HIS A 225 -11.05 -10.86 -2.43
N GLN A 226 -10.32 -10.21 -1.52
CA GLN A 226 -8.87 -10.26 -1.51
C GLN A 226 -8.36 -10.44 -0.08
N VAL A 227 -7.42 -11.34 0.10
CA VAL A 227 -6.67 -11.52 1.35
C VAL A 227 -5.22 -11.13 1.10
N GLU A 228 -4.67 -10.30 1.98
CA GLU A 228 -3.28 -9.84 1.95
C GLU A 228 -2.58 -10.22 3.25
N GLY A 229 -1.48 -10.95 3.14
CA GLY A 229 -0.55 -11.22 4.23
C GLY A 229 0.74 -10.43 4.03
N GLY A 230 1.10 -9.62 5.02
CA GLY A 230 2.30 -8.78 5.02
C GLY A 230 3.24 -9.13 6.17
N TYR A 231 4.54 -9.17 5.86
CA TYR A 231 5.60 -9.21 6.86
C TYR A 231 6.62 -8.12 6.56
N GLU A 232 7.03 -7.37 7.59
CA GLU A 232 8.13 -6.42 7.50
C GLU A 232 9.09 -6.60 8.67
N TYR A 233 10.36 -6.79 8.35
CA TYR A 233 11.47 -6.69 9.28
C TYR A 233 12.16 -5.34 9.12
N THR A 234 12.32 -4.59 10.19
CA THR A 234 13.10 -3.34 10.21
C THR A 234 14.23 -3.47 11.23
N ALA A 235 15.43 -3.04 10.88
CA ALA A 235 16.56 -2.98 11.80
C ALA A 235 17.56 -1.89 11.44
N HIS A 236 18.52 -1.67 12.34
CA HIS A 236 19.62 -0.73 12.15
C HIS A 236 20.96 -1.45 12.00
N LEU A 237 21.78 -0.98 11.07
CA LEU A 237 23.19 -1.30 10.93
C LEU A 237 23.98 0.01 11.05
N ASN A 238 24.70 0.19 12.15
CA ASN A 238 25.33 1.46 12.52
C ASN A 238 24.31 2.61 12.53
N ARG A 239 24.50 3.61 11.66
CA ARG A 239 23.57 4.75 11.50
C ARG A 239 22.53 4.53 10.40
N TRP A 240 22.48 3.36 9.78
CA TRP A 240 21.63 3.11 8.62
C TRP A 240 20.48 2.22 9.04
N ARG A 241 19.27 2.56 8.61
CA ARG A 241 18.08 1.74 8.83
C ARG A 241 17.79 0.95 7.55
N TYR A 242 17.38 -0.29 7.68
CA TYR A 242 16.95 -1.10 6.54
C TYR A 242 15.67 -1.84 6.87
N SER A 243 14.88 -2.13 5.83
CA SER A 243 13.68 -2.95 5.96
C SER A 243 13.60 -4.00 4.86
N ILE A 244 13.10 -5.17 5.22
CA ILE A 244 12.77 -6.27 4.30
C ILE A 244 11.28 -6.50 4.43
N THR A 245 10.56 -6.39 3.33
CA THR A 245 9.10 -6.54 3.29
C THR A 245 8.72 -7.67 2.33
N GLN A 246 7.82 -8.53 2.78
CA GLN A 246 7.15 -9.54 1.95
C GLN A 246 5.65 -9.30 2.03
N ARG A 247 4.98 -9.24 0.88
CA ARG A 247 3.51 -9.19 0.79
C ARG A 247 3.02 -10.30 -0.11
N LEU A 248 1.93 -10.94 0.29
CA LEU A 248 1.27 -12.01 -0.44
C LEU A 248 -0.18 -11.60 -0.59
N TYR A 249 -0.71 -11.71 -1.79
CA TYR A 249 -2.09 -11.37 -2.11
C TYR A 249 -2.76 -12.58 -2.75
N TRP A 250 -4.00 -12.81 -2.37
CA TRP A 250 -4.82 -13.88 -2.90
C TRP A 250 -6.25 -13.38 -3.16
N HIS A 251 -6.72 -13.57 -4.40
CA HIS A 251 -8.10 -13.37 -4.81
C HIS A 251 -8.71 -14.75 -5.13
N PRO A 252 -9.56 -15.31 -4.26
CA PRO A 252 -10.08 -16.67 -4.42
C PRO A 252 -11.10 -16.82 -5.57
N ASP A 253 -11.70 -15.72 -6.02
CA ASP A 253 -12.90 -15.69 -6.84
C ASP A 253 -12.71 -14.90 -8.14
N VAL A 254 -11.51 -14.96 -8.71
CA VAL A 254 -11.20 -14.35 -10.02
C VAL A 254 -11.65 -15.23 -11.18
N HIS A 255 -11.90 -14.61 -12.34
CA HIS A 255 -12.13 -15.32 -13.57
C HIS A 255 -10.88 -16.16 -13.98
N PRO A 256 -11.05 -17.33 -14.64
CA PRO A 256 -9.93 -18.22 -14.98
C PRO A 256 -8.79 -17.61 -15.82
N SER A 257 -9.05 -16.49 -16.50
CA SER A 257 -8.07 -15.74 -17.27
C SER A 257 -7.19 -14.80 -16.43
N ALA A 258 -7.45 -14.66 -15.13
CA ALA A 258 -6.64 -13.88 -14.20
C ALA A 258 -5.86 -14.79 -13.23
N ASP A 259 -4.67 -14.35 -12.83
CA ASP A 259 -3.88 -15.04 -11.82
C ASP A 259 -4.44 -14.69 -10.42
N PRO A 260 -4.85 -15.67 -9.59
CA PRO A 260 -5.42 -15.38 -8.28
C PRO A 260 -4.35 -14.92 -7.27
N PHE A 261 -3.06 -15.07 -7.57
CA PHE A 261 -1.98 -14.87 -6.61
C PHE A 261 -1.00 -13.79 -7.05
N ARG A 262 -0.49 -13.04 -6.06
CA ARG A 262 0.61 -12.11 -6.25
C ARG A 262 1.51 -12.10 -5.02
N SER A 263 2.79 -11.91 -5.27
CA SER A 263 3.80 -11.78 -4.24
C SER A 263 4.71 -10.61 -4.54
N GLU A 264 5.01 -9.84 -3.50
CA GLU A 264 5.93 -8.71 -3.58
C GLU A 264 6.99 -8.82 -2.49
N THR A 265 8.25 -8.86 -2.90
CA THR A 265 9.40 -8.76 -2.00
C THR A 265 10.07 -7.42 -2.22
N SER A 266 10.38 -6.69 -1.16
CA SER A 266 11.17 -5.46 -1.26
C SER A 266 12.23 -5.35 -0.16
N LEU A 267 13.34 -4.73 -0.53
CA LEU A 267 14.43 -4.35 0.35
C LEU A 267 14.56 -2.84 0.28
N SER A 268 14.54 -2.16 1.42
CA SER A 268 14.74 -0.71 1.51
C SER A 268 15.92 -0.40 2.43
N LEU A 269 16.68 0.62 2.07
CA LEU A 269 17.82 1.12 2.82
C LEU A 269 17.71 2.63 3.00
N TYR A 270 17.77 3.09 4.24
CA TYR A 270 17.64 4.48 4.66
C TYR A 270 18.98 4.95 5.24
N PRO A 271 19.82 5.62 4.43
CA PRO A 271 21.11 6.12 4.87
C PRO A 271 20.95 7.13 6.02
N TRP A 272 21.81 7.02 7.04
CA TRP A 272 21.79 7.89 8.24
C TRP A 272 20.43 7.96 8.95
N ASP A 273 19.61 6.91 8.79
CA ASP A 273 18.27 6.83 9.36
C ASP A 273 17.37 7.98 8.91
N SER A 274 17.51 8.38 7.64
CA SER A 274 16.68 9.41 7.04
C SER A 274 15.29 8.87 6.65
N ASP A 275 14.36 9.80 6.40
CA ASP A 275 13.03 9.47 5.86
C ASP A 275 13.12 9.01 4.39
N PHE A 276 14.22 9.28 3.68
CA PHE A 276 14.42 8.90 2.28
C PHE A 276 15.32 7.68 2.15
N GLY A 277 15.01 6.79 1.22
CA GLY A 277 15.71 5.53 1.05
C GLY A 277 15.85 5.07 -0.40
N LEU A 278 16.78 4.16 -0.58
CA LEU A 278 16.93 3.37 -1.80
C LEU A 278 16.13 2.08 -1.63
N MET A 279 15.52 1.58 -2.70
CA MET A 279 14.80 0.31 -2.67
C MET A 279 15.09 -0.58 -3.88
N ALA A 280 14.97 -1.88 -3.67
CA ALA A 280 14.82 -2.89 -4.70
C ALA A 280 13.53 -3.67 -4.43
N ARG A 281 12.79 -4.01 -5.48
CA ARG A 281 11.51 -4.72 -5.39
C ARG A 281 11.41 -5.77 -6.49
N PHE A 282 10.95 -6.95 -6.11
CA PHE A 282 10.60 -8.05 -7.01
C PHE A 282 9.13 -8.38 -6.82
N VAL A 283 8.40 -8.46 -7.93
CA VAL A 283 6.98 -8.79 -7.99
C VAL A 283 6.81 -10.00 -8.90
N PHE A 284 5.91 -10.91 -8.55
CA PHE A 284 5.44 -11.96 -9.45
C PHE A 284 3.97 -12.27 -9.17
N GLY A 285 3.28 -12.80 -10.19
CA GLY A 285 1.83 -13.01 -10.18
C GLY A 285 1.09 -11.86 -10.87
N TYR A 286 -0.21 -11.71 -10.59
CA TYR A 286 -1.03 -10.72 -11.30
C TYR A 286 -0.50 -9.29 -11.14
N ASP A 287 -0.74 -8.46 -12.13
CA ASP A 287 -0.46 -7.04 -12.13
C ASP A 287 -1.59 -6.26 -11.46
N ASP A 288 -1.29 -5.57 -10.36
CA ASP A 288 -2.27 -4.81 -9.57
C ASP A 288 -2.59 -3.41 -10.14
N TYR A 289 -2.04 -3.08 -11.31
CA TYR A 289 -2.46 -1.92 -12.08
C TYR A 289 -3.91 -2.10 -12.56
N ASN A 290 -4.59 -1.00 -12.90
CA ASN A 290 -6.05 -0.92 -13.16
C ASN A 290 -6.57 -1.65 -14.42
N TYR A 291 -6.00 -2.81 -14.70
CA TYR A 291 -6.23 -3.70 -15.81
C TYR A 291 -6.95 -4.97 -15.37
N ARG A 292 -7.84 -4.87 -14.37
CA ARG A 292 -8.67 -5.99 -13.89
C ARG A 292 -7.87 -7.23 -13.48
N PHE A 293 -6.58 -7.04 -13.20
CA PHE A 293 -5.64 -8.06 -12.72
C PHE A 293 -5.46 -9.25 -13.66
N VAL A 294 -5.73 -9.08 -14.97
CA VAL A 294 -5.63 -10.16 -15.96
C VAL A 294 -4.21 -10.40 -16.48
N ASP A 295 -3.32 -9.40 -16.34
CA ASP A 295 -1.90 -9.58 -16.65
C ASP A 295 -1.18 -10.27 -15.49
N SER A 296 -0.25 -11.18 -15.77
CA SER A 296 0.63 -11.79 -14.75
C SER A 296 2.05 -11.94 -15.31
N TYR A 297 3.03 -11.35 -14.63
CA TYR A 297 4.43 -11.39 -15.07
C TYR A 297 5.39 -11.03 -13.93
N PRO A 298 6.62 -11.57 -13.93
CA PRO A 298 7.64 -11.16 -12.98
C PRO A 298 8.22 -9.78 -13.34
N ARG A 299 8.45 -8.94 -12.33
CA ARG A 299 9.08 -7.62 -12.48
C ARG A 299 10.09 -7.36 -11.38
N PHE A 300 11.29 -6.97 -11.78
CA PHE A 300 12.33 -6.46 -10.88
C PHE A 300 12.49 -4.94 -11.09
N SER A 301 12.54 -4.19 -9.99
CA SER A 301 12.66 -2.74 -10.04
C SER A 301 13.55 -2.20 -8.93
N VAL A 302 14.20 -1.07 -9.19
CA VAL A 302 15.03 -0.33 -8.24
C VAL A 302 14.67 1.14 -8.28
N GLY A 303 14.86 1.83 -7.17
CA GLY A 303 14.63 3.26 -7.12
C GLY A 303 14.62 3.81 -5.71
N PHE A 304 13.69 4.73 -5.48
CA PHE A 304 13.62 5.51 -4.26
C PHE A 304 12.31 5.25 -3.52
N THR A 305 12.38 5.32 -2.20
CA THR A 305 11.24 5.24 -1.31
C THR A 305 11.40 6.27 -0.21
N TRP A 306 10.32 6.59 0.48
CA TRP A 306 10.38 7.43 1.65
C TRP A 306 9.37 6.97 2.69
N ASP A 307 9.76 7.08 3.94
CA ASP A 307 8.98 6.67 5.10
C ASP A 307 8.58 7.90 5.90
N TRP A 308 7.32 8.29 5.77
CA TRP A 308 6.75 9.43 6.52
C TRP A 308 6.54 9.11 8.00
N PHE A 309 6.62 7.84 8.41
CA PHE A 309 6.24 7.35 9.74
C PHE A 309 7.42 6.70 10.44
N THR A 310 8.53 7.45 10.49
CA THR A 310 9.78 6.95 11.04
C THR A 310 9.66 6.51 12.50
N PRO A 311 10.48 5.52 12.89
CA PRO A 311 10.59 5.09 14.28
C PRO A 311 10.77 6.29 15.21
N PHE A 312 10.06 6.27 16.32
CA PHE A 312 10.15 7.31 17.32
C PHE A 312 10.35 6.68 18.69
N VAL A 313 10.93 7.47 19.59
CA VAL A 313 11.13 7.07 20.98
C VAL A 313 9.77 6.86 21.62
N ILE A 314 9.57 5.68 22.20
CA ILE A 314 8.41 5.40 23.05
C ILE A 314 8.86 5.35 24.51
N LYS A 315 7.96 5.68 25.43
CA LYS A 315 8.17 5.35 26.85
C LYS A 315 7.85 3.87 27.07
N PRO A 316 8.81 3.02 27.43
CA PRO A 316 8.56 1.60 27.64
C PRO A 316 7.81 1.38 28.95
N THR A 317 7.05 0.30 29.02
CA THR A 317 6.31 -0.13 30.20
C THR A 317 7.26 -0.80 31.20
N LYS A 318 8.35 -1.41 30.70
CA LYS A 318 9.45 -1.99 31.50
C LYS A 318 10.79 -1.76 30.78
N LEU A 319 11.87 -1.54 31.52
CA LEU A 319 13.21 -1.48 30.93
C LEU A 319 13.53 -2.82 30.27
N GLN A 320 13.77 -2.81 28.95
CA GLN A 320 14.04 -4.02 28.17
C GLN A 320 15.53 -4.43 28.16
N VAL A 321 16.41 -3.57 28.68
CA VAL A 321 17.85 -3.83 28.80
C VAL A 321 18.24 -3.64 30.26
N GLU A 322 18.84 -4.66 30.88
CA GLU A 322 19.45 -4.52 32.20
C GLU A 322 20.62 -3.52 32.11
N GLU A 323 20.66 -2.55 33.04
CA GLU A 323 21.85 -1.71 33.23
C GLU A 323 23.02 -2.62 33.65
N ASN A 324 24.00 -2.81 32.77
CA ASN A 324 25.29 -3.40 33.11
C ASN A 324 26.27 -2.32 33.56
#